data_AF-A0A8C5IVL0-F1
#
_entry.id   AF-A0A8C5IVL0-F1
#
_cell.length_a   1.000
_cell.length_b   1.000
_cell.length_c   1.000
_cell.angle_alpha   90.00
_cell.angle_beta   90.00
_cell.angle_gamma   90.00
#
_symmetry.space_group_name_H-M   'P 1'
#
loop_
_entity.id
_entity.type
_entity.pdbx_description
1 polymer ?
#
loop_
_entity_poly.entity_id
_entity_poly.type
_entity_poly.pdbx_seq_one_letter_code
_entity_poly.pdbx_strand_id
1 'polypeptide(L)'
;MLPLRLRAGTGAGTASLPEGTGTASPGPLGSSDEIRQRKWSIREGRSEGRGTEQRGARRTRSRPGQGTAPGPAPRWGHSGRGGHGSARSPPQPAPAPMLDHRARMESSRKEKVEQILSEFRLKEEDLKKVMYRMQKEMDRGLKLETHEEASVKMLPTYVRSTPEGSEVGDFLSLDLGGTNFRVMLVKVGEGEEGQWKVKTKHQMYSIPEDAMTGTAEMLFDYISECISDFLDKHQMKHKKLPLGFTFSFPVRHEDIDKGILLNWTKGFKASGAEGNNVVGLLRDAIKRRGDFEMDVVAMVNDTVATMISCYYEDHRCEVGMIVGTGCNACYMEEMHNVELVEGDEGRMCVNTEWGAFGASGELDEFLLEYDRVVDETSLNPGQQLYEKIIGGKYMGEIVRLVLLKLVDENLLFNGEASEKLKTRGTFETRFMSQIESDSDDRKQIYNILSAFELLPSRTDCEIVRRVCESVSTRAAQMCSAGLAGVINRMRESRSQDTLKITVGVDGSVYKLHPSFKDHFHATVRQLTPGCDITFIQSEEGSGRGAALISAVACKMACMMGQ
;
A
#
# COMPACT_ATOMS: atom_id res chain seq x y z
N MET A 1 -13.51 42.25 -30.54
CA MET A 1 -13.44 43.67 -30.12
C MET A 1 -12.20 43.87 -29.28
N LEU A 2 -11.52 45.00 -29.48
CA LEU A 2 -10.24 45.37 -28.88
C LEU A 2 -10.24 45.48 -27.33
N PRO A 3 -9.04 45.45 -26.69
CA PRO A 3 -8.84 45.45 -25.24
C PRO A 3 -8.63 46.86 -24.65
N LEU A 4 -8.87 47.01 -23.35
CA LEU A 4 -8.60 48.23 -22.58
C LEU A 4 -7.27 48.12 -21.83
N ARG A 5 -6.29 48.91 -22.28
CA ARG A 5 -5.08 49.30 -21.54
C ARG A 5 -5.43 50.46 -20.60
N LEU A 6 -4.89 50.44 -19.39
CA LEU A 6 -4.66 51.66 -18.60
C LEU A 6 -3.20 51.66 -18.11
N ARG A 7 -2.56 52.81 -18.32
CA ARG A 7 -1.18 53.14 -18.00
C ARG A 7 -1.20 54.46 -17.21
N ALA A 8 -0.22 54.59 -16.31
CA ALA A 8 0.51 55.81 -15.94
C ALA A 8 0.22 56.52 -14.60
N GLY A 9 1.34 56.93 -13.96
CA GLY A 9 1.47 57.92 -12.88
C GLY A 9 2.27 57.37 -11.68
N THR A 10 3.62 57.27 -11.62
CA THR A 10 4.74 58.24 -11.53
C THR A 10 4.71 59.29 -10.40
N GLY A 11 5.74 59.26 -9.54
CA GLY A 11 6.24 60.33 -8.64
C GLY A 11 6.91 59.74 -7.39
N ALA A 12 8.23 59.48 -7.33
CA ALA A 12 9.34 60.38 -6.93
C ALA A 12 9.17 60.98 -5.51
N GLY A 13 10.09 60.89 -4.53
CA GLY A 13 11.45 60.36 -4.47
C GLY A 13 12.11 60.59 -3.09
N THR A 14 13.42 60.26 -3.02
CA THR A 14 14.50 60.75 -2.12
C THR A 14 14.46 60.44 -0.61
N ALA A 15 15.45 59.67 -0.12
CA ALA A 15 16.63 60.16 0.60
C ALA A 15 17.34 59.04 1.39
N SER A 16 18.64 59.21 1.59
CA SER A 16 19.66 58.21 1.91
C SER A 16 20.40 58.49 3.23
N LEU A 17 20.66 57.40 4.00
CA LEU A 17 21.83 57.12 4.90
C LEU A 17 22.06 57.99 6.17
N PRO A 18 22.93 57.60 7.16
CA PRO A 18 23.76 56.38 7.33
C PRO A 18 23.80 55.74 8.77
N GLU A 19 24.41 54.54 8.83
CA GLU A 19 25.33 53.92 9.82
C GLU A 19 25.24 54.09 11.36
N GLY A 20 25.48 52.98 12.08
CA GLY A 20 26.16 53.01 13.39
C GLY A 20 25.98 51.82 14.33
N THR A 21 26.85 50.80 14.18
CA THR A 21 27.55 49.98 15.22
C THR A 21 26.85 49.46 16.50
N GLY A 22 27.06 48.17 16.82
CA GLY A 22 27.13 47.73 18.24
C GLY A 22 26.76 46.27 18.58
N THR A 23 27.73 45.36 18.40
CA THR A 23 28.06 44.18 19.23
C THR A 23 27.08 43.66 20.32
N ALA A 24 26.72 42.38 20.26
CA ALA A 24 26.89 41.41 21.38
C ALA A 24 26.40 39.99 20.99
N SER A 25 27.32 39.03 21.00
CA SER A 25 27.05 37.59 21.10
C SER A 25 26.44 37.26 22.47
N PRO A 26 25.76 36.11 22.61
CA PRO A 26 26.45 35.02 23.31
C PRO A 26 26.31 33.66 22.62
N GLY A 27 27.39 32.89 22.71
CA GLY A 27 27.48 31.49 22.31
C GLY A 27 26.80 30.52 23.30
N PRO A 28 27.07 29.21 23.16
CA PRO A 28 26.05 28.17 23.24
C PRO A 28 25.90 27.56 24.63
N LEU A 29 24.68 27.16 24.98
CA LEU A 29 24.42 26.19 26.04
C LEU A 29 24.32 24.80 25.41
N GLY A 30 25.31 23.96 25.72
CA GLY A 30 25.34 22.57 25.36
C GLY A 30 24.46 21.69 26.26
N SER A 31 23.98 20.60 25.65
CA SER A 31 23.81 19.23 26.17
C SER A 31 23.29 19.07 27.61
N SER A 32 22.23 18.31 27.84
CA SER A 32 22.22 16.86 27.63
C SER A 32 20.80 16.33 27.86
N ASP A 33 20.29 15.44 27.01
CA ASP A 33 19.45 14.33 27.44
C ASP A 33 19.47 13.23 26.37
N GLU A 34 20.25 12.19 26.66
CA GLU A 34 20.41 10.97 25.88
C GLU A 34 19.13 10.11 25.98
N ILE A 35 18.40 9.96 24.87
CA ILE A 35 17.44 8.86 24.71
C ILE A 35 18.03 7.81 23.77
N ARG A 36 18.41 6.69 24.39
CA ARG A 36 18.94 5.46 23.81
C ARG A 36 18.08 4.93 22.65
N GLN A 37 18.63 4.92 21.44
CA GLN A 37 18.18 4.04 20.36
C GLN A 37 18.79 2.65 20.54
N ARG A 38 17.96 1.63 20.80
CA ARG A 38 18.36 0.21 20.67
C ARG A 38 18.09 -0.28 19.25
N LYS A 39 19.15 -0.46 18.48
CA LYS A 39 19.16 -1.22 17.22
C LYS A 39 18.88 -2.70 17.52
N TRP A 40 17.93 -3.31 16.83
CA TRP A 40 17.82 -4.76 16.72
C TRP A 40 18.43 -5.21 15.39
N SER A 41 19.49 -6.02 15.47
CA SER A 41 20.13 -6.69 14.35
C SER A 41 19.58 -8.12 14.28
N ILE A 42 18.97 -8.48 13.15
CA ILE A 42 18.55 -9.85 12.87
C ILE A 42 19.75 -10.59 12.26
N ARG A 43 20.19 -11.64 12.94
CA ARG A 43 21.30 -12.50 12.56
C ARG A 43 20.72 -13.70 11.80
N GLU A 44 21.01 -13.80 10.50
CA GLU A 44 20.70 -14.98 9.69
C GLU A 44 21.52 -16.20 10.15
N GLY A 45 20.84 -17.30 10.42
CA GLY A 45 21.45 -18.62 10.57
C GLY A 45 21.22 -19.44 9.29
N ARG A 46 22.27 -19.59 8.47
CA ARG A 46 22.35 -20.62 7.43
C ARG A 46 22.59 -21.98 8.09
N SER A 47 21.81 -22.98 7.72
CA SER A 47 22.18 -24.39 7.90
C SER A 47 22.14 -25.10 6.56
N GLU A 48 23.32 -25.40 6.03
CA GLU A 48 23.56 -26.32 4.92
C GLU A 48 23.28 -27.76 5.39
N GLY A 49 22.52 -28.53 4.60
CA GLY A 49 22.34 -29.97 4.78
C GLY A 49 22.79 -30.71 3.52
N ARG A 50 24.01 -31.27 3.55
CA ARG A 50 24.45 -32.31 2.61
C ARG A 50 23.91 -33.67 3.08
N GLY A 51 23.47 -34.48 2.12
CA GLY A 51 22.88 -35.79 2.37
C GLY A 51 23.87 -36.92 2.62
N THR A 52 23.31 -38.09 2.96
CA THR A 52 23.88 -39.41 2.72
C THR A 52 22.75 -40.45 2.66
N GLU A 53 22.82 -41.31 1.64
CA GLU A 53 22.02 -42.52 1.44
C GLU A 53 22.27 -43.59 2.52
N GLN A 54 21.27 -44.44 2.78
CA GLN A 54 21.46 -45.90 2.74
C GLN A 54 20.12 -46.69 2.72
N ARG A 55 20.21 -47.92 2.22
CA ARG A 55 19.20 -48.76 1.56
C ARG A 55 18.49 -49.77 2.48
N GLY A 56 17.31 -50.22 2.04
CA GLY A 56 16.79 -51.61 2.12
C GLY A 56 15.80 -51.91 3.25
N ALA A 57 14.76 -52.75 3.12
CA ALA A 57 14.25 -53.57 2.03
C ALA A 57 12.85 -54.15 2.38
N ARG A 58 12.02 -54.42 1.33
CA ARG A 58 10.95 -55.45 1.15
C ARG A 58 9.74 -55.52 2.12
N ARG A 59 8.50 -55.34 1.64
CA ARG A 59 7.54 -56.32 0.99
C ARG A 59 7.15 -57.46 1.95
N THR A 60 5.89 -57.83 2.22
CA THR A 60 4.73 -58.08 1.32
C THR A 60 3.41 -58.27 2.10
N ARG A 61 2.28 -58.14 1.37
CA ARG A 61 0.86 -58.31 1.73
C ARG A 61 0.45 -59.74 2.17
N SER A 62 -0.61 -59.87 2.98
CA SER A 62 -1.85 -60.63 2.64
C SER A 62 -2.93 -60.62 3.75
N ARG A 63 -4.19 -60.41 3.35
CA ARG A 63 -5.51 -60.55 4.04
C ARG A 63 -5.93 -62.05 4.14
N PRO A 64 -7.18 -62.44 4.53
CA PRO A 64 -8.03 -62.09 5.70
C PRO A 64 -8.76 -63.35 6.31
N GLY A 65 -9.65 -63.17 7.30
CA GLY A 65 -10.93 -63.90 7.31
C GLY A 65 -11.49 -64.49 8.62
N GLN A 66 -12.77 -64.14 8.88
CA GLN A 66 -13.88 -64.89 9.56
C GLN A 66 -13.80 -65.08 11.09
N GLY A 67 -14.79 -64.64 11.88
CA GLY A 67 -16.15 -65.20 12.07
C GLY A 67 -16.13 -65.93 13.43
N THR A 68 -17.00 -65.77 14.44
CA THR A 68 -18.47 -65.85 14.52
C THR A 68 -18.92 -65.48 15.95
N ALA A 69 -20.18 -65.04 16.11
CA ALA A 69 -20.90 -64.79 17.37
C ALA A 69 -21.54 -66.10 17.94
N PRO A 70 -22.56 -66.11 18.84
CA PRO A 70 -22.97 -65.23 19.96
C PRO A 70 -23.42 -65.97 21.27
N GLY A 71 -23.50 -65.20 22.38
CA GLY A 71 -24.53 -65.28 23.46
C GLY A 71 -24.56 -66.48 24.43
N PRO A 72 -25.49 -66.52 25.42
CA PRO A 72 -26.05 -65.45 26.25
C PRO A 72 -26.01 -65.77 27.79
N ALA A 73 -26.57 -64.84 28.59
CA ALA A 73 -26.74 -64.78 30.06
C ALA A 73 -27.63 -65.92 30.66
N PRO A 74 -28.16 -65.92 31.92
CA PRO A 74 -28.11 -64.93 33.02
C PRO A 74 -28.08 -65.53 34.48
N ARG A 75 -28.31 -64.67 35.50
CA ARG A 75 -29.24 -64.82 36.66
C ARG A 75 -28.72 -64.90 38.12
N TRP A 76 -29.24 -63.92 38.90
CA TRP A 76 -29.75 -63.87 40.30
C TRP A 76 -28.88 -64.20 41.53
N GLY A 77 -29.07 -63.40 42.59
CA GLY A 77 -28.81 -63.80 43.98
C GLY A 77 -29.07 -62.70 45.03
N HIS A 78 -30.13 -62.88 45.82
CA HIS A 78 -30.64 -62.04 46.92
C HIS A 78 -29.67 -61.82 48.10
N SER A 79 -29.80 -60.72 48.86
CA SER A 79 -30.32 -60.63 50.26
C SER A 79 -29.30 -59.83 51.08
N GLY A 80 -29.55 -59.04 52.13
CA GLY A 80 -30.72 -58.58 52.86
C GLY A 80 -30.25 -57.81 54.12
N ARG A 81 -31.13 -56.96 54.66
CA ARG A 81 -31.18 -56.38 56.03
C ARG A 81 -30.17 -55.30 56.49
N GLY A 82 -30.74 -54.13 56.80
CA GLY A 82 -30.87 -53.66 58.20
C GLY A 82 -30.13 -52.37 58.59
N GLY A 83 -30.87 -51.38 59.10
CA GLY A 83 -30.37 -50.51 60.19
C GLY A 83 -30.41 -48.99 59.99
N HIS A 84 -31.35 -48.36 60.71
CA HIS A 84 -31.34 -47.01 61.31
C HIS A 84 -31.37 -45.74 60.47
N GLY A 85 -32.39 -44.92 60.78
CA GLY A 85 -32.64 -43.61 60.21
C GLY A 85 -31.82 -42.47 60.83
N SER A 86 -31.55 -41.47 59.99
CA SER A 86 -31.25 -40.09 60.35
C SER A 86 -31.95 -39.21 59.32
N ALA A 87 -32.74 -38.25 59.80
CA ALA A 87 -33.52 -37.34 58.97
C ALA A 87 -32.60 -36.51 58.06
N ARG A 88 -32.78 -36.62 56.74
CA ARG A 88 -32.18 -35.70 55.76
C ARG A 88 -33.24 -34.71 55.32
N SER A 89 -32.96 -33.43 55.51
CA SER A 89 -33.64 -32.31 54.87
C SER A 89 -33.71 -32.52 53.34
N PRO A 90 -34.76 -32.03 52.65
CA PRO A 90 -34.83 -32.15 51.19
C PRO A 90 -33.62 -31.44 50.56
N PRO A 91 -33.03 -31.99 49.48
CA PRO A 91 -31.96 -31.31 48.78
C PRO A 91 -32.50 -29.98 48.21
N GLN A 92 -31.82 -28.88 48.51
CA GLN A 92 -32.03 -27.63 47.77
C GLN A 92 -31.81 -27.91 46.28
N PRO A 93 -32.65 -27.38 45.38
CA PRO A 93 -32.40 -27.53 43.95
C PRO A 93 -31.08 -26.84 43.60
N ALA A 94 -30.19 -27.58 42.93
CA ALA A 94 -28.95 -27.04 42.39
C ALA A 94 -29.24 -25.85 41.45
N PRO A 95 -28.36 -24.84 41.35
CA PRO A 95 -28.56 -23.68 40.49
C PRO A 95 -28.35 -24.09 39.02
N ALA A 96 -29.39 -24.62 38.38
CA ALA A 96 -29.37 -25.11 37.01
C ALA A 96 -29.89 -24.16 35.89
N PRO A 97 -30.47 -22.95 36.10
CA PRO A 97 -30.87 -22.10 34.96
C PRO A 97 -29.79 -21.13 34.44
N MET A 98 -28.75 -20.82 35.21
CA MET A 98 -27.81 -19.74 34.86
C MET A 98 -26.80 -20.12 33.77
N LEU A 99 -26.39 -21.39 33.69
CA LEU A 99 -25.43 -21.87 32.69
C LEU A 99 -26.02 -21.90 31.27
N ASP A 100 -27.29 -22.31 31.13
CA ASP A 100 -28.03 -22.30 29.85
C ASP A 100 -28.29 -20.86 29.37
N HIS A 101 -28.64 -19.93 30.28
CA HIS A 101 -28.84 -18.53 29.93
C HIS A 101 -27.55 -17.85 29.44
N ARG A 102 -26.41 -18.06 30.13
CA ARG A 102 -25.12 -17.49 29.71
C ARG A 102 -24.66 -18.03 28.36
N ALA A 103 -24.80 -19.33 28.12
CA ALA A 103 -24.47 -19.95 26.83
C ALA A 103 -25.33 -19.40 25.69
N ARG A 104 -26.64 -19.19 25.92
CA ARG A 104 -27.55 -18.57 24.94
C ARG A 104 -27.19 -17.12 24.65
N MET A 105 -26.83 -16.34 25.68
CA MET A 105 -26.38 -14.95 25.50
C MET A 105 -25.07 -14.88 24.71
N GLU A 106 -24.12 -15.78 24.97
CA GLU A 106 -22.87 -15.86 24.19
C GLU A 106 -23.11 -16.30 22.73
N SER A 107 -24.05 -17.22 22.48
CA SER A 107 -24.46 -17.58 21.11
C SER A 107 -25.10 -16.39 20.38
N SER A 108 -26.04 -15.71 21.03
CA SER A 108 -26.71 -14.54 20.47
C SER A 108 -25.73 -13.40 20.17
N ARG A 109 -24.74 -13.17 21.05
CA ARG A 109 -23.65 -12.21 20.79
C ARG A 109 -22.85 -12.59 19.55
N LYS A 110 -22.47 -13.86 19.41
CA LYS A 110 -21.70 -14.34 18.25
C LYS A 110 -22.49 -14.20 16.95
N GLU A 111 -23.79 -14.48 16.96
CA GLU A 111 -24.68 -14.33 15.80
C GLU A 111 -24.79 -12.86 15.36
N LYS A 112 -24.93 -11.92 16.31
CA LYS A 112 -24.96 -10.48 15.99
C LYS A 112 -23.64 -9.96 15.43
N VAL A 113 -22.52 -10.37 16.03
CA VAL A 113 -21.18 -10.04 15.51
C VAL A 113 -21.03 -10.59 14.08
N GLU A 114 -21.45 -11.83 13.85
CA GLU A 114 -21.41 -12.46 12.55
C GLU A 114 -22.27 -11.72 11.52
N GLN A 115 -23.45 -11.25 11.91
CA GLN A 115 -24.33 -10.46 11.06
C GLN A 115 -23.65 -9.16 10.60
N ILE A 116 -23.02 -8.42 11.51
CA ILE A 116 -22.28 -7.18 11.18
C ILE A 116 -21.10 -7.49 10.26
N LEU A 117 -20.30 -8.51 10.58
CA LEU A 117 -19.13 -8.88 9.77
C LEU A 117 -19.50 -9.47 8.41
N SER A 118 -20.73 -9.99 8.24
CA SER A 118 -21.19 -10.53 6.96
C SER A 118 -21.29 -9.47 5.85
N GLU A 119 -21.44 -8.19 6.21
CA GLU A 119 -21.46 -7.06 5.27
C GLU A 119 -20.12 -6.90 4.52
N PHE A 120 -19.01 -7.33 5.12
CA PHE A 120 -17.69 -7.27 4.51
C PHE A 120 -17.44 -8.38 3.50
N ARG A 121 -18.31 -9.40 3.43
CA ARG A 121 -18.12 -10.56 2.57
C ARG A 121 -18.58 -10.28 1.15
N LEU A 122 -17.62 -10.26 0.23
CA LEU A 122 -17.90 -10.15 -1.21
C LEU A 122 -18.03 -11.54 -1.82
N LYS A 123 -19.06 -11.74 -2.65
CA LYS A 123 -19.21 -12.96 -3.46
C LYS A 123 -18.38 -12.81 -4.74
N GLU A 124 -18.08 -13.94 -5.39
CA GLU A 124 -17.38 -13.93 -6.68
C GLU A 124 -18.11 -13.07 -7.73
N GLU A 125 -19.45 -13.07 -7.71
CA GLU A 125 -20.27 -12.23 -8.59
C GLU A 125 -20.07 -10.74 -8.34
N ASP A 126 -19.92 -10.33 -7.07
CA ASP A 126 -19.65 -8.93 -6.70
C ASP A 126 -18.28 -8.51 -7.20
N LEU A 127 -17.28 -9.37 -7.03
CA LEU A 127 -15.92 -9.13 -7.52
C LEU A 127 -15.86 -9.02 -9.05
N LYS A 128 -16.62 -9.86 -9.77
CA LYS A 128 -16.76 -9.74 -11.23
C LYS A 128 -17.42 -8.43 -11.63
N LYS A 129 -18.47 -7.97 -10.93
CA LYS A 129 -19.06 -6.64 -11.20
C LYS A 129 -18.04 -5.52 -11.03
N VAL A 130 -17.27 -5.52 -9.93
CA VAL A 130 -16.21 -4.53 -9.69
C VAL A 130 -15.16 -4.58 -10.82
N MET A 131 -14.71 -5.78 -11.19
CA MET A 131 -13.77 -6.00 -12.29
C MET A 131 -14.26 -5.42 -13.62
N TYR A 132 -15.50 -5.73 -14.03
CA TYR A 132 -16.06 -5.23 -15.29
C TYR A 132 -16.30 -3.71 -15.27
N ARG A 133 -16.73 -3.16 -14.13
CA ARG A 133 -16.90 -1.70 -13.96
C ARG A 133 -15.54 -0.99 -14.04
N MET A 134 -14.48 -1.57 -13.46
CA MET A 134 -13.12 -1.07 -13.60
C MET A 134 -12.67 -1.05 -15.06
N GLN A 135 -12.84 -2.16 -15.81
CA GLN A 135 -12.48 -2.23 -17.24
C GLN A 135 -13.20 -1.15 -18.06
N LYS A 136 -14.50 -0.94 -17.79
CA LYS A 136 -15.29 0.10 -18.45
C LYS A 136 -14.76 1.50 -18.17
N GLU A 137 -14.39 1.81 -16.92
CA GLU A 137 -13.81 3.12 -16.59
C GLU A 137 -12.40 3.29 -17.16
N MET A 138 -11.61 2.21 -17.26
CA MET A 138 -10.34 2.25 -17.98
C MET A 138 -10.53 2.57 -19.48
N ASP A 139 -11.52 1.97 -20.14
CA ASP A 139 -11.87 2.33 -21.53
C ASP A 139 -12.26 3.80 -21.66
N ARG A 140 -13.03 4.32 -20.71
CA ARG A 140 -13.44 5.73 -20.71
C ARG A 140 -12.25 6.66 -20.49
N GLY A 141 -11.32 6.27 -19.61
CA GLY A 141 -10.13 7.05 -19.30
C GLY A 141 -9.15 7.14 -20.46
N LEU A 142 -9.09 6.12 -21.33
CA LEU A 142 -8.18 6.09 -22.48
C LEU A 142 -8.70 6.87 -23.70
N LYS A 143 -10.02 7.06 -23.81
CA LYS A 143 -10.66 7.73 -24.94
C LYS A 143 -10.71 9.24 -24.76
N LEU A 144 -10.38 9.97 -25.83
CA LEU A 144 -10.33 11.43 -25.80
C LEU A 144 -11.68 12.05 -25.41
N GLU A 145 -12.78 11.50 -25.94
CA GLU A 145 -14.13 12.02 -25.72
C GLU A 145 -14.63 11.87 -24.28
N THR A 146 -14.18 10.84 -23.55
CA THR A 146 -14.71 10.50 -22.22
C THR A 146 -13.73 10.69 -21.08
N HIS A 147 -12.47 11.01 -21.37
CA HIS A 147 -11.38 11.11 -20.40
C HIS A 147 -11.65 12.13 -19.28
N GLU A 148 -12.22 13.29 -19.62
CA GLU A 148 -12.50 14.35 -18.63
C GLU A 148 -13.47 13.88 -17.54
N GLU A 149 -14.47 13.09 -17.90
CA GLU A 149 -15.51 12.57 -16.99
C GLU A 149 -15.17 11.21 -16.36
N ALA A 150 -14.18 10.49 -16.90
CA ALA A 150 -13.79 9.18 -16.39
C ALA A 150 -13.27 9.28 -14.95
N SER A 151 -13.69 8.36 -14.08
CA SER A 151 -13.19 8.30 -12.70
C SER A 151 -11.77 7.72 -12.65
N VAL A 152 -11.45 6.80 -13.55
CA VAL A 152 -10.11 6.23 -13.74
C VAL A 152 -9.42 6.98 -14.88
N LYS A 153 -8.37 7.75 -14.58
CA LYS A 153 -7.81 8.73 -15.52
C LYS A 153 -6.92 8.14 -16.61
N MET A 154 -6.29 6.99 -16.40
CA MET A 154 -5.48 6.34 -17.45
C MET A 154 -4.42 7.27 -18.07
N LEU A 155 -3.63 7.89 -17.20
CA LEU A 155 -2.67 8.93 -17.54
C LEU A 155 -1.48 8.35 -18.34
N PRO A 156 -1.20 8.87 -19.54
CA PRO A 156 0.00 8.51 -20.31
C PRO A 156 1.28 8.92 -19.58
N THR A 157 2.29 8.05 -19.59
CA THR A 157 3.55 8.28 -18.84
C THR A 157 4.75 8.60 -19.71
N TYR A 158 4.60 8.50 -21.04
CA TYR A 158 5.69 8.62 -22.04
C TYR A 158 6.80 7.56 -21.91
N VAL A 159 6.66 6.57 -21.02
CA VAL A 159 7.53 5.39 -20.97
C VAL A 159 7.05 4.39 -22.03
N ARG A 160 7.73 4.37 -23.18
CA ARG A 160 7.33 3.57 -24.36
C ARG A 160 8.03 2.21 -24.47
N SER A 161 9.13 2.02 -23.76
CA SER A 161 9.86 0.76 -23.77
C SER A 161 10.32 0.39 -22.38
N THR A 162 10.49 -0.91 -22.20
CA THR A 162 11.11 -1.49 -21.03
C THR A 162 12.64 -1.56 -21.25
N PRO A 163 13.43 -1.61 -20.17
CA PRO A 163 14.89 -1.66 -20.26
C PRO A 163 15.41 -2.85 -21.08
N GLU A 164 16.51 -2.66 -21.80
CA GLU A 164 17.13 -3.67 -22.65
C GLU A 164 18.31 -4.39 -21.97
N GLY A 165 18.72 -3.95 -20.78
CA GLY A 165 19.85 -4.53 -20.04
C GLY A 165 21.23 -4.06 -20.55
N SER A 166 21.27 -2.96 -21.31
CA SER A 166 22.48 -2.34 -21.86
C SER A 166 22.76 -0.94 -21.30
N GLU A 167 21.99 -0.50 -20.31
CA GLU A 167 22.05 0.82 -19.70
C GLU A 167 23.22 0.99 -18.71
N VAL A 168 24.33 1.64 -19.09
CA VAL A 168 25.48 1.85 -18.17
C VAL A 168 25.50 3.28 -17.63
N GLY A 169 25.70 3.46 -16.31
CA GLY A 169 25.92 4.78 -15.72
C GLY A 169 25.69 4.88 -14.21
N ASP A 170 26.03 6.04 -13.66
CA ASP A 170 25.68 6.47 -12.30
C ASP A 170 24.45 7.40 -12.39
N PHE A 171 23.37 7.04 -11.71
CA PHE A 171 22.10 7.77 -11.75
C PHE A 171 21.65 8.13 -10.33
N LEU A 172 21.07 9.32 -10.17
CA LEU A 172 20.34 9.66 -8.96
C LEU A 172 18.87 9.32 -9.14
N SER A 173 18.22 8.95 -8.04
CA SER A 173 16.77 8.92 -8.01
C SER A 173 16.21 9.51 -6.73
N LEU A 174 15.08 10.18 -6.89
CA LEU A 174 14.29 10.72 -5.80
C LEU A 174 13.01 9.93 -5.71
N ASP A 175 12.55 9.68 -4.51
CA ASP A 175 11.30 8.95 -4.27
C ASP A 175 10.47 9.68 -3.22
N LEU A 176 9.41 10.33 -3.73
CA LEU A 176 8.51 11.18 -2.99
C LEU A 176 7.07 10.69 -3.18
N GLY A 177 6.53 10.04 -2.15
CA GLY A 177 5.14 9.56 -2.17
C GLY A 177 4.44 9.49 -0.82
N GLY A 178 5.14 9.81 0.27
CA GLY A 178 4.63 9.82 1.64
C GLY A 178 5.49 10.72 2.53
N THR A 179 5.39 10.56 3.84
CA THR A 179 6.20 11.33 4.82
C THR A 179 7.69 10.99 4.77
N ASN A 180 8.05 9.83 4.22
CA ASN A 180 9.42 9.41 4.04
C ASN A 180 9.89 9.70 2.61
N PHE A 181 10.77 10.69 2.47
CA PHE A 181 11.47 10.99 1.24
C PHE A 181 12.74 10.17 1.13
N ARG A 182 13.07 9.68 -0.06
CA ARG A 182 14.30 8.91 -0.28
C ARG A 182 15.12 9.51 -1.42
N VAL A 183 16.41 9.67 -1.17
CA VAL A 183 17.41 9.99 -2.20
C VAL A 183 18.27 8.77 -2.41
N MET A 184 18.52 8.40 -3.67
CA MET A 184 19.32 7.23 -4.02
C MET A 184 20.36 7.54 -5.08
N LEU A 185 21.48 6.82 -5.00
CA LEU A 185 22.47 6.67 -6.05
C LEU A 185 22.42 5.23 -6.54
N VAL A 186 22.14 5.05 -7.83
CA VAL A 186 22.07 3.76 -8.51
C VAL A 186 23.17 3.70 -9.54
N LYS A 187 24.06 2.72 -9.39
CA LYS A 187 25.13 2.44 -10.34
C LYS A 187 24.74 1.22 -11.16
N VAL A 188 24.62 1.40 -12.46
CA VAL A 188 24.25 0.34 -13.42
C VAL A 188 25.45 0.09 -14.31
N GLY A 189 25.86 -1.18 -14.46
CA GLY A 189 26.93 -1.54 -15.37
C GLY A 189 27.41 -2.99 -15.22
N GLU A 190 28.42 -3.32 -16.02
CA GLU A 190 29.04 -4.64 -16.02
C GLU A 190 29.86 -4.87 -14.75
N GLY A 191 29.59 -5.96 -14.03
CA GLY A 191 30.35 -6.39 -12.87
C GLY A 191 31.67 -7.06 -13.24
N GLU A 192 32.51 -7.33 -12.23
CA GLU A 192 33.86 -7.92 -12.38
C GLU A 192 33.89 -9.31 -13.06
N GLU A 193 32.75 -10.01 -13.14
CA GLU A 193 32.59 -11.33 -13.76
C GLU A 193 31.78 -11.29 -15.08
N GLY A 194 31.59 -10.12 -15.69
CA GLY A 194 30.77 -9.96 -16.91
C GLY A 194 29.25 -10.03 -16.68
N GLN A 195 28.81 -10.12 -15.42
CA GLN A 195 27.39 -10.06 -15.05
C GLN A 195 26.96 -8.62 -14.81
N TRP A 196 25.82 -8.23 -15.38
CA TRP A 196 25.19 -6.94 -15.12
C TRP A 196 24.84 -6.79 -13.62
N LYS A 197 25.33 -5.72 -12.98
CA LYS A 197 25.09 -5.48 -11.55
C LYS A 197 24.53 -4.08 -11.34
N VAL A 198 23.46 -4.01 -10.54
CA VAL A 198 22.91 -2.76 -10.02
C VAL A 198 23.39 -2.61 -8.57
N LYS A 199 24.15 -1.55 -8.27
CA LYS A 199 24.55 -1.22 -6.90
C LYS A 199 23.82 0.03 -6.44
N THR A 200 23.17 -0.03 -5.29
CA THR A 200 22.40 1.09 -4.74
C THR A 200 23.01 1.63 -3.45
N LYS A 201 22.90 2.93 -3.26
CA LYS A 201 23.06 3.61 -1.97
C LYS A 201 21.87 4.52 -1.80
N HIS A 202 21.31 4.61 -0.59
CA HIS A 202 20.17 5.48 -0.36
C HIS A 202 20.20 6.08 1.05
N GLN A 203 19.46 7.17 1.21
CA GLN A 203 19.18 7.79 2.50
C GLN A 203 17.71 8.20 2.57
N MET A 204 17.11 7.95 3.73
CA MET A 204 15.74 8.36 4.04
C MET A 204 15.74 9.69 4.80
N TYR A 205 14.78 10.55 4.49
CA TYR A 205 14.54 11.84 5.11
C TYR A 205 13.06 11.92 5.49
N SER A 206 12.78 12.39 6.71
CA SER A 206 11.40 12.61 7.15
C SER A 206 10.98 14.01 6.75
N ILE A 207 9.95 14.15 5.90
CA ILE A 207 9.44 15.45 5.51
C ILE A 207 8.66 16.06 6.68
N PRO A 208 9.01 17.28 7.12
CA PRO A 208 8.25 18.01 8.13
C PRO A 208 6.80 18.29 7.69
N GLU A 209 5.84 18.26 8.63
CA GLU A 209 4.41 18.46 8.33
C GLU A 209 4.10 19.86 7.76
N ASP A 210 4.83 20.88 8.24
CA ASP A 210 4.79 22.25 7.72
C ASP A 210 5.29 22.35 6.28
N ALA A 211 6.28 21.56 5.88
CA ALA A 211 6.70 21.46 4.48
C ALA A 211 5.63 20.74 3.62
N MET A 212 4.97 19.71 4.14
CA MET A 212 3.93 18.97 3.42
C MET A 212 2.66 19.81 3.16
N THR A 213 2.36 20.75 4.05
CA THR A 213 1.11 21.54 4.04
C THR A 213 1.33 23.04 3.78
N GLY A 214 2.58 23.49 3.69
CA GLY A 214 2.98 24.88 3.47
C GLY A 214 2.91 25.29 1.99
N THR A 215 4.00 25.87 1.47
CA THR A 215 4.10 26.27 0.05
C THR A 215 4.92 25.26 -0.75
N ALA A 216 4.73 25.24 -2.07
CA ALA A 216 5.56 24.45 -2.98
C ALA A 216 7.03 24.82 -2.82
N GLU A 217 7.36 26.11 -2.68
CA GLU A 217 8.73 26.57 -2.44
C GLU A 217 9.34 25.92 -1.20
N MET A 218 8.63 25.93 -0.06
CA MET A 218 9.09 25.28 1.18
C MET A 218 9.37 23.78 0.98
N LEU A 219 8.44 23.07 0.32
CA LEU A 219 8.59 21.64 0.06
C LEU A 219 9.80 21.34 -0.83
N PHE A 220 9.93 22.02 -1.97
CA PHE A 220 11.00 21.76 -2.92
C PHE A 220 12.37 22.26 -2.44
N ASP A 221 12.42 23.32 -1.62
CA ASP A 221 13.66 23.77 -0.98
C ASP A 221 14.17 22.75 0.05
N TYR A 222 13.26 22.12 0.82
CA TYR A 222 13.57 21.01 1.72
C TYR A 222 14.03 19.77 0.96
N ILE A 223 13.37 19.41 -0.15
CA ILE A 223 13.80 18.30 -1.03
C ILE A 223 15.22 18.55 -1.54
N SER A 224 15.50 19.76 -2.02
CA SER A 224 16.83 20.13 -2.49
C SER A 224 17.87 20.13 -1.36
N GLU A 225 17.48 20.34 -0.09
CA GLU A 225 18.35 20.20 1.09
C GLU A 225 18.77 18.75 1.29
N CYS A 226 17.80 17.86 1.25
CA CYS A 226 18.02 16.44 1.40
C CYS A 226 18.96 15.91 0.30
N ILE A 227 18.79 16.40 -0.95
CA ILE A 227 19.70 16.07 -2.05
C ILE A 227 21.11 16.57 -1.77
N SER A 228 21.26 17.83 -1.35
CA SER A 228 22.57 18.43 -1.01
C SER A 228 23.31 17.61 0.06
N ASP A 229 22.63 17.29 1.16
CA ASP A 229 23.16 16.48 2.27
C ASP A 229 23.61 15.10 1.79
N PHE A 230 22.79 14.43 0.96
CA PHE A 230 23.13 13.13 0.39
C PHE A 230 24.39 13.21 -0.50
N LEU A 231 24.46 14.22 -1.37
CA LEU A 231 25.59 14.41 -2.27
C LEU A 231 26.88 14.73 -1.51
N ASP A 232 26.82 15.50 -0.42
CA ASP A 232 27.98 15.78 0.45
C ASP A 232 28.50 14.50 1.10
N LYS A 233 27.62 13.71 1.73
CA LYS A 233 27.97 12.45 2.39
C LYS A 233 28.62 11.44 1.45
N HIS A 234 28.27 11.51 0.17
CA HIS A 234 28.81 10.63 -0.86
C HIS A 234 29.91 11.27 -1.73
N GLN A 235 30.29 12.52 -1.47
CA GLN A 235 31.31 13.28 -2.21
C GLN A 235 30.99 13.40 -3.70
N MET A 236 29.73 13.67 -4.05
CA MET A 236 29.23 13.68 -5.43
C MET A 236 28.76 15.05 -5.92
N LYS A 237 28.82 16.12 -5.10
CA LYS A 237 28.37 17.47 -5.50
C LYS A 237 29.03 18.03 -6.76
N HIS A 238 30.26 17.62 -7.06
CA HIS A 238 31.01 18.06 -8.23
C HIS A 238 30.56 17.37 -9.54
N LYS A 239 29.65 16.40 -9.48
CA LYS A 239 29.16 15.66 -10.65
C LYS A 239 27.74 16.09 -10.99
N LYS A 240 27.51 16.42 -12.25
CA LYS A 240 26.17 16.57 -12.81
C LYS A 240 25.64 15.19 -13.19
N LEU A 241 24.89 14.57 -12.28
CA LEU A 241 24.30 13.24 -12.50
C LEU A 241 22.90 13.35 -13.10
N PRO A 242 22.51 12.45 -14.02
CA PRO A 242 21.12 12.31 -14.43
C PRO A 242 20.25 11.85 -13.26
N LEU A 243 19.05 12.40 -13.17
CA LEU A 243 18.11 12.19 -12.08
C LEU A 243 16.75 11.71 -12.59
N GLY A 244 16.30 10.61 -11.99
CA GLY A 244 14.93 10.12 -12.09
C GLY A 244 14.12 10.53 -10.88
N PHE A 245 13.01 11.22 -11.11
CA PHE A 245 12.13 11.67 -10.03
C PHE A 245 10.89 10.78 -9.94
N THR A 246 10.86 9.85 -9.00
CA THR A 246 9.61 9.19 -8.61
C THR A 246 8.76 10.16 -7.79
N PHE A 247 7.63 10.56 -8.37
CA PHE A 247 6.67 11.47 -7.76
C PHE A 247 5.29 10.81 -7.76
N SER A 248 4.91 10.25 -6.61
CA SER A 248 3.75 9.36 -6.49
C SER A 248 2.42 10.12 -6.35
N PHE A 249 2.13 11.06 -7.24
CA PHE A 249 0.86 11.80 -7.23
C PHE A 249 0.25 11.82 -8.64
N PRO A 250 -1.05 12.11 -8.77
CA PRO A 250 -1.68 12.29 -10.07
C PRO A 250 -1.01 13.43 -10.84
N VAL A 251 -0.33 13.08 -11.93
CA VAL A 251 0.40 14.03 -12.79
C VAL A 251 -0.06 13.84 -14.23
N ARG A 252 -0.40 14.94 -14.89
CA ARG A 252 -0.53 14.97 -16.34
C ARG A 252 0.83 15.23 -16.95
N HIS A 253 1.41 14.20 -17.58
CA HIS A 253 2.66 14.34 -18.31
C HIS A 253 2.44 15.04 -19.64
N GLU A 254 3.34 15.97 -19.96
CA GLU A 254 3.48 16.56 -21.29
C GLU A 254 4.70 16.00 -22.01
N ASP A 255 5.68 15.51 -21.25
CA ASP A 255 6.84 14.75 -21.70
C ASP A 255 7.37 13.90 -20.53
N ILE A 256 8.39 13.06 -20.74
CA ILE A 256 8.99 12.22 -19.71
C ILE A 256 9.62 13.04 -18.57
N ASP A 257 10.11 14.26 -18.84
CA ASP A 257 10.72 15.17 -17.86
C ASP A 257 9.82 16.37 -17.52
N LYS A 258 8.54 16.34 -17.93
CA LYS A 258 7.59 17.45 -17.74
C LYS A 258 6.23 16.93 -17.32
N GLY A 259 5.84 17.25 -16.08
CA GLY A 259 4.52 16.85 -15.60
C GLY A 259 3.89 17.87 -14.68
N ILE A 260 2.60 18.09 -14.93
CA ILE A 260 1.75 19.02 -14.20
C ILE A 260 1.03 18.26 -13.10
N LEU A 261 1.25 18.64 -11.83
CA LEU A 261 0.51 18.06 -10.72
C LEU A 261 -0.98 18.41 -10.86
N LEU A 262 -1.85 17.41 -10.86
CA LEU A 262 -3.29 17.62 -10.98
C LEU A 262 -3.91 17.97 -9.62
N ASN A 263 -3.68 17.11 -8.63
CA ASN A 263 -4.19 17.27 -7.29
C ASN A 263 -3.32 16.53 -6.29
N TRP A 264 -3.20 17.08 -5.09
CA TRP A 264 -2.53 16.39 -4.00
C TRP A 264 -3.38 15.23 -3.47
N THR A 265 -2.68 14.21 -2.97
CA THR A 265 -3.28 13.06 -2.28
C THR A 265 -2.47 12.75 -1.02
N LYS A 266 -2.87 11.72 -0.27
CA LYS A 266 -2.09 11.12 0.83
C LYS A 266 -1.70 12.05 2.00
N GLY A 267 -2.21 13.28 2.05
CA GLY A 267 -1.99 14.23 3.15
C GLY A 267 -1.09 15.41 2.79
N PHE A 268 -0.54 15.46 1.58
CA PHE A 268 0.11 16.66 1.06
C PHE A 268 -0.93 17.72 0.70
N LYS A 269 -0.60 19.00 0.92
CA LYS A 269 -1.42 20.16 0.53
C LYS A 269 -0.56 21.41 0.21
N ALA A 270 0.69 21.21 -0.21
CA ALA A 270 1.60 22.32 -0.49
C ALA A 270 1.04 23.25 -1.57
N SER A 271 0.75 24.49 -1.18
CA SER A 271 0.12 25.50 -2.02
C SER A 271 1.03 25.96 -3.17
N GLY A 272 0.46 26.18 -4.35
CA GLY A 272 1.23 26.57 -5.54
C GLY A 272 1.92 25.43 -6.29
N ALA A 273 1.72 24.17 -5.89
CA ALA A 273 2.22 23.01 -6.64
C ALA A 273 1.20 22.49 -7.66
N GLU A 274 -0.08 22.43 -7.30
CA GLU A 274 -1.16 21.99 -8.20
C GLU A 274 -1.25 22.94 -9.42
N GLY A 275 -1.44 22.37 -10.60
CA GLY A 275 -1.42 23.09 -11.88
C GLY A 275 -0.04 23.51 -12.37
N ASN A 276 1.04 23.23 -11.64
CA ASN A 276 2.41 23.63 -11.99
C ASN A 276 3.30 22.45 -12.37
N ASN A 277 4.36 22.73 -13.15
CA ASN A 277 5.35 21.73 -13.55
C ASN A 277 6.24 21.36 -12.37
N VAL A 278 6.09 20.14 -11.86
CA VAL A 278 6.82 19.60 -10.70
C VAL A 278 8.33 19.57 -10.94
N VAL A 279 8.77 19.21 -12.14
CA VAL A 279 10.20 19.22 -12.50
C VAL A 279 10.73 20.65 -12.55
N GLY A 280 9.91 21.61 -12.99
CA GLY A 280 10.24 23.04 -12.93
C GLY A 280 10.44 23.53 -11.50
N LEU A 281 9.52 23.19 -10.59
CA LEU A 281 9.61 23.55 -9.16
C LEU A 281 10.88 22.99 -8.51
N LEU A 282 11.24 21.75 -8.83
CA LEU A 282 12.48 21.13 -8.35
C LEU A 282 13.73 21.83 -8.94
N ARG A 283 13.74 22.11 -10.25
CA ARG A 283 14.84 22.83 -10.91
C ARG A 283 15.03 24.23 -10.31
N ASP A 284 13.95 24.95 -10.01
CA ASP A 284 14.01 26.25 -9.37
C ASP A 284 14.58 26.19 -7.95
N ALA A 285 14.21 25.17 -7.15
CA ALA A 285 14.76 24.96 -5.81
C ALA A 285 16.26 24.65 -5.83
N ILE A 286 16.70 23.78 -6.75
CA ILE A 286 18.13 23.47 -6.94
C ILE A 286 18.89 24.73 -7.34
N LYS A 287 18.34 25.54 -8.25
CA LYS A 287 18.94 26.80 -8.68
C LYS A 287 19.02 27.84 -7.57
N ARG A 288 17.98 27.98 -6.74
CA ARG A 288 17.98 28.86 -5.55
C ARG A 288 19.07 28.46 -4.56
N ARG A 289 19.30 27.16 -4.37
CA ARG A 289 20.35 26.65 -3.49
C ARG A 289 21.76 26.90 -4.03
N GLY A 290 22.02 26.53 -5.28
CA GLY A 290 23.24 26.90 -6.01
C GLY A 290 24.55 26.19 -5.63
N ASP A 291 24.52 25.15 -4.79
CA ASP A 291 25.72 24.40 -4.36
C ASP A 291 25.94 23.05 -5.08
N PHE A 292 25.02 22.65 -5.96
CA PHE A 292 25.15 21.50 -6.87
C PHE A 292 24.32 21.69 -8.14
N GLU A 293 24.62 20.92 -9.19
CA GLU A 293 23.84 20.84 -10.43
C GLU A 293 23.27 19.45 -10.64
N MET A 294 22.10 19.36 -11.27
CA MET A 294 21.49 18.08 -11.67
C MET A 294 20.83 18.19 -13.03
N ASP A 295 20.67 17.04 -13.66
CA ASP A 295 19.88 16.91 -14.87
C ASP A 295 18.66 16.02 -14.60
N VAL A 296 17.48 16.63 -14.45
CA VAL A 296 16.23 15.86 -14.28
C VAL A 296 15.82 15.36 -15.66
N VAL A 297 16.04 14.07 -15.92
CA VAL A 297 15.85 13.45 -17.24
C VAL A 297 14.55 12.67 -17.34
N ALA A 298 13.94 12.32 -16.20
CA ALA A 298 12.66 11.63 -16.15
C ALA A 298 11.93 11.92 -14.84
N MET A 299 10.61 11.98 -14.91
CA MET A 299 9.71 11.99 -13.77
C MET A 299 8.62 10.94 -13.97
N VAL A 300 8.43 10.07 -12.99
CA VAL A 300 7.55 8.90 -13.09
C VAL A 300 6.73 8.69 -11.83
N ASN A 301 5.61 7.99 -11.97
CA ASN A 301 4.85 7.50 -10.83
C ASN A 301 5.56 6.29 -10.19
N ASP A 302 5.31 6.03 -8.90
CA ASP A 302 5.92 4.90 -8.19
C ASP A 302 5.47 3.54 -8.73
N THR A 303 4.25 3.42 -9.26
CA THR A 303 3.81 2.19 -9.94
C THR A 303 4.68 1.89 -11.16
N VAL A 304 4.94 2.91 -11.99
CA VAL A 304 5.76 2.79 -13.22
C VAL A 304 7.19 2.42 -12.86
N ALA A 305 7.75 3.10 -11.87
CA ALA A 305 9.08 2.80 -11.38
C ALA A 305 9.15 1.37 -10.79
N THR A 306 8.14 0.93 -10.04
CA THR A 306 8.05 -0.44 -9.52
C THR A 306 7.99 -1.48 -10.65
N MET A 307 7.18 -1.24 -11.69
CA MET A 307 7.12 -2.11 -12.87
C MET A 307 8.50 -2.27 -13.51
N ILE A 308 9.19 -1.15 -13.74
CA ILE A 308 10.50 -1.15 -14.41
C ILE A 308 11.58 -1.78 -13.54
N SER A 309 11.53 -1.57 -12.22
CA SER A 309 12.43 -2.26 -11.29
C SER A 309 12.28 -3.78 -11.37
N CYS A 310 11.05 -4.28 -11.37
CA CYS A 310 10.76 -5.71 -11.48
C CYS A 310 11.00 -6.27 -12.88
N TYR A 311 10.92 -5.44 -13.93
CA TYR A 311 11.23 -5.85 -15.31
C TYR A 311 12.68 -6.33 -15.49
N TYR A 312 13.63 -5.78 -14.73
CA TYR A 312 15.02 -6.27 -14.74
C TYR A 312 15.19 -7.67 -14.14
N GLU A 313 14.23 -8.13 -13.35
CA GLU A 313 14.25 -9.45 -12.74
C GLU A 313 13.45 -10.45 -13.58
N ASP A 314 12.37 -9.99 -14.22
CA ASP A 314 11.58 -10.77 -15.18
C ASP A 314 11.05 -9.87 -16.30
N HIS A 315 11.53 -10.09 -17.53
CA HIS A 315 11.14 -9.35 -18.72
C HIS A 315 9.67 -9.53 -19.14
N ARG A 316 8.89 -10.35 -18.42
CA ARG A 316 7.43 -10.44 -18.57
C ARG A 316 6.68 -9.45 -17.67
N CYS A 317 7.39 -8.60 -16.91
CA CYS A 317 6.78 -7.65 -16.00
C CYS A 317 6.17 -6.45 -16.74
N GLU A 318 4.86 -6.49 -16.95
CA GLU A 318 4.13 -5.46 -17.69
C GLU A 318 3.06 -4.75 -16.85
N VAL A 319 3.04 -5.01 -15.55
CA VAL A 319 2.18 -4.34 -14.57
C VAL A 319 3.02 -3.94 -13.35
N GLY A 320 2.86 -2.70 -12.90
CA GLY A 320 3.38 -2.22 -11.62
C GLY A 320 2.24 -1.86 -10.69
N MET A 321 2.31 -2.27 -9.43
CA MET A 321 1.26 -2.02 -8.45
C MET A 321 1.85 -1.58 -7.11
N ILE A 322 1.19 -0.61 -6.49
CA ILE A 322 1.50 -0.15 -5.13
C ILE A 322 0.31 -0.47 -4.23
N VAL A 323 0.55 -1.16 -3.12
CA VAL A 323 -0.44 -1.40 -2.05
C VAL A 323 0.21 -1.09 -0.71
N GLY A 324 0.17 0.19 -0.33
CA GLY A 324 0.85 0.75 0.84
C GLY A 324 -0.05 1.74 1.56
N THR A 325 0.43 2.98 1.75
CA THR A 325 -0.41 4.07 2.27
C THR A 325 -1.64 4.31 1.40
N GLY A 326 -1.43 4.34 0.07
CA GLY A 326 -2.47 4.35 -0.96
C GLY A 326 -2.46 3.06 -1.79
N CYS A 327 -3.23 3.05 -2.87
CA CYS A 327 -3.33 1.93 -3.80
C CYS A 327 -3.40 2.43 -5.24
N ASN A 328 -2.45 2.02 -6.09
CA ASN A 328 -2.42 2.40 -7.50
C ASN A 328 -1.82 1.28 -8.38
N ALA A 329 -2.10 1.33 -9.69
CA ALA A 329 -1.45 0.46 -10.67
C ALA A 329 -1.13 1.19 -11.99
N CYS A 330 -0.14 0.66 -12.70
CA CYS A 330 0.14 0.97 -14.10
C CYS A 330 0.35 -0.32 -14.89
N TYR A 331 0.25 -0.25 -16.21
CA TYR A 331 0.56 -1.37 -17.09
C TYR A 331 0.97 -0.89 -18.50
N MET A 332 1.54 -1.78 -19.30
CA MET A 332 1.84 -1.51 -20.72
C MET A 332 0.58 -1.66 -21.58
N GLU A 333 0.07 -0.55 -22.09
CA GLU A 333 -1.07 -0.46 -23.01
C GLU A 333 -0.60 -0.34 -24.47
N GLU A 334 -1.40 -0.82 -25.41
CA GLU A 334 -1.16 -0.68 -26.85
C GLU A 334 -1.45 0.77 -27.28
N MET A 335 -0.54 1.38 -28.04
CA MET A 335 -0.65 2.82 -28.40
C MET A 335 -1.95 3.16 -29.14
N HIS A 336 -2.46 2.26 -29.97
CA HIS A 336 -3.74 2.46 -30.67
C HIS A 336 -4.96 2.60 -29.74
N ASN A 337 -4.85 2.22 -28.46
CA ASN A 337 -5.89 2.44 -27.46
C ASN A 337 -5.74 3.77 -26.72
N VAL A 338 -4.56 4.41 -26.76
CA VAL A 338 -4.23 5.61 -25.98
C VAL A 338 -4.52 6.87 -26.81
N GLU A 339 -5.80 7.21 -26.98
CA GLU A 339 -6.23 8.35 -27.82
C GLU A 339 -5.75 9.73 -27.29
N LEU A 340 -5.23 9.77 -26.07
CA LEU A 340 -4.68 10.97 -25.42
C LEU A 340 -3.30 11.39 -25.95
N VAL A 341 -2.62 10.51 -26.70
CA VAL A 341 -1.29 10.77 -27.27
C VAL A 341 -1.32 10.44 -28.75
N GLU A 342 -0.75 11.32 -29.58
CA GLU A 342 -0.65 11.05 -31.02
C GLU A 342 0.27 9.85 -31.32
N GLY A 343 -0.19 8.99 -32.23
CA GLY A 343 0.50 7.79 -32.70
C GLY A 343 -0.18 6.49 -32.27
N ASP A 344 -0.09 5.47 -33.11
CA ASP A 344 -0.73 4.15 -32.93
C ASP A 344 0.28 2.99 -32.84
N GLU A 345 1.56 3.25 -33.14
CA GLU A 345 2.62 2.24 -33.14
C GLU A 345 3.23 2.01 -31.74
N GLY A 346 3.39 0.72 -31.41
CA GLY A 346 4.06 0.29 -30.19
C GLY A 346 3.17 0.35 -28.95
N ARG A 347 3.79 0.56 -27.79
CA ARG A 347 3.13 0.49 -26.48
C ARG A 347 3.57 1.65 -25.60
N MET A 348 2.75 1.99 -24.62
CA MET A 348 3.10 2.97 -23.59
C MET A 348 2.63 2.48 -22.23
N CYS A 349 3.46 2.71 -21.20
CA CYS A 349 3.01 2.51 -19.84
C CYS A 349 1.94 3.56 -19.49
N VAL A 350 0.78 3.11 -19.03
CA VAL A 350 -0.32 3.96 -18.58
C VAL A 350 -0.46 3.84 -17.07
N ASN A 351 -0.45 4.99 -16.38
CA ASN A 351 -0.78 5.07 -14.98
C ASN A 351 -2.30 5.18 -14.80
N THR A 352 -2.92 4.17 -14.20
CA THR A 352 -4.39 4.11 -14.13
C THR A 352 -4.99 5.20 -13.25
N GLU A 353 -4.30 5.59 -12.17
CA GLU A 353 -4.88 6.34 -11.05
C GLU A 353 -6.20 5.73 -10.56
N TRP A 354 -6.26 4.38 -10.49
CA TRP A 354 -7.48 3.64 -10.17
C TRP A 354 -8.03 3.91 -8.76
N GLY A 355 -7.29 4.64 -7.92
CA GLY A 355 -7.70 4.97 -6.56
C GLY A 355 -8.97 5.82 -6.55
N ALA A 356 -9.16 6.62 -7.60
CA ALA A 356 -10.33 7.47 -7.82
C ALA A 356 -11.59 6.71 -8.30
N PHE A 357 -11.46 5.43 -8.65
CA PHE A 357 -12.61 4.60 -9.08
C PHE A 357 -13.74 4.66 -8.04
N GLY A 358 -14.98 4.80 -8.52
CA GLY A 358 -16.16 4.98 -7.68
C GLY A 358 -16.63 6.43 -7.53
N ALA A 359 -15.82 7.43 -7.93
CA ALA A 359 -16.18 8.85 -7.81
C ALA A 359 -17.46 9.25 -8.58
N SER A 360 -17.88 8.44 -9.56
CA SER A 360 -19.11 8.65 -10.34
C SER A 360 -20.21 7.63 -9.98
N GLY A 361 -20.11 6.99 -8.80
CA GLY A 361 -21.11 6.05 -8.27
C GLY A 361 -20.88 4.58 -8.66
N GLU A 362 -19.77 4.26 -9.32
CA GLU A 362 -19.47 2.89 -9.79
C GLU A 362 -19.34 1.88 -8.64
N LEU A 363 -19.03 2.38 -7.43
CA LEU A 363 -18.83 1.58 -6.21
C LEU A 363 -19.98 1.69 -5.20
N ASP A 364 -21.05 2.45 -5.45
CA ASP A 364 -22.07 2.75 -4.44
C ASP A 364 -22.71 1.51 -3.80
N GLU A 365 -22.88 0.44 -4.59
CA GLU A 365 -23.41 -0.87 -4.16
C GLU A 365 -22.50 -1.59 -3.16
N PHE A 366 -21.20 -1.27 -3.14
CA PHE A 366 -20.18 -1.97 -2.35
C PHE A 366 -19.65 -1.13 -1.18
N LEU A 367 -20.03 0.14 -1.09
CA LEU A 367 -19.64 1.03 0.00
C LEU A 367 -20.50 0.78 1.24
N LEU A 368 -19.86 0.36 2.33
CA LEU A 368 -20.49 0.21 3.64
C LEU A 368 -20.58 1.57 4.36
N GLU A 369 -21.37 1.62 5.43
CA GLU A 369 -21.50 2.84 6.25
C GLU A 369 -20.15 3.34 6.77
N TYR A 370 -19.24 2.44 7.13
CA TYR A 370 -17.90 2.79 7.62
C TYR A 370 -17.05 3.45 6.55
N ASP A 371 -17.16 2.98 5.29
CA ASP A 371 -16.43 3.55 4.17
C ASP A 371 -16.88 5.00 3.91
N ARG A 372 -18.19 5.25 4.02
CA ARG A 372 -18.79 6.58 3.88
C ARG A 372 -18.32 7.53 4.99
N VAL A 373 -18.29 7.08 6.25
CA VAL A 373 -17.75 7.88 7.35
C VAL A 373 -16.26 8.19 7.16
N VAL A 374 -15.47 7.22 6.70
CA VAL A 374 -14.05 7.44 6.38
C VAL A 374 -13.89 8.48 5.27
N ASP A 375 -14.72 8.41 4.24
CA ASP A 375 -14.73 9.35 3.11
C ASP A 375 -15.12 10.77 3.55
N GLU A 376 -16.29 10.93 4.17
CA GLU A 376 -16.85 12.22 4.60
C GLU A 376 -15.92 12.99 5.55
N THR A 377 -15.19 12.26 6.39
CA THR A 377 -14.26 12.88 7.34
C THR A 377 -12.85 13.06 6.75
N SER A 378 -12.55 12.53 5.55
CA SER A 378 -11.21 12.58 4.97
C SER A 378 -10.79 13.99 4.54
N LEU A 379 -9.51 14.15 4.18
CA LEU A 379 -8.99 15.41 3.63
C LEU A 379 -9.51 15.73 2.22
N ASN A 380 -10.18 14.76 1.59
CA ASN A 380 -10.64 14.72 0.21
C ASN A 380 -11.97 13.92 0.09
N PRO A 381 -13.07 14.39 0.68
CA PRO A 381 -14.37 13.70 0.59
C PRO A 381 -14.85 13.55 -0.86
N GLY A 382 -15.51 12.43 -1.17
CA GLY A 382 -15.99 12.10 -2.52
C GLY A 382 -14.88 11.69 -3.50
N GLN A 383 -13.61 11.68 -3.07
CA GLN A 383 -12.46 11.34 -3.92
C GLN A 383 -11.71 10.12 -3.37
N GLN A 384 -10.97 9.43 -4.24
CA GLN A 384 -10.13 8.29 -3.87
C GLN A 384 -10.93 7.16 -3.15
N LEU A 385 -12.18 6.94 -3.54
CA LEU A 385 -13.09 6.01 -2.84
C LEU A 385 -12.57 4.57 -2.86
N TYR A 386 -12.10 4.09 -4.00
CA TYR A 386 -11.51 2.76 -4.11
C TYR A 386 -10.23 2.62 -3.29
N GLU A 387 -9.37 3.65 -3.30
CA GLU A 387 -8.17 3.68 -2.45
C GLU A 387 -8.55 3.64 -0.95
N LYS A 388 -9.62 4.31 -0.53
CA LYS A 388 -10.08 4.33 0.87
C LYS A 388 -10.51 2.96 1.40
N ILE A 389 -10.92 2.05 0.53
CA ILE A 389 -11.26 0.67 0.90
C ILE A 389 -10.00 -0.18 1.10
N ILE A 390 -8.93 0.09 0.35
CA ILE A 390 -7.77 -0.81 0.20
C ILE A 390 -6.52 -0.29 0.94
N GLY A 391 -6.25 1.00 0.88
CA GLY A 391 -5.02 1.63 1.35
C GLY A 391 -4.84 1.51 2.86
N GLY A 392 -3.61 1.26 3.29
CA GLY A 392 -3.23 1.14 4.70
C GLY A 392 -3.38 2.44 5.50
N LYS A 393 -3.61 3.59 4.84
CA LYS A 393 -4.00 4.81 5.54
C LYS A 393 -5.42 4.72 6.14
N TYR A 394 -6.28 3.90 5.56
CA TYR A 394 -7.73 3.94 5.80
C TYR A 394 -8.26 2.66 6.47
N MET A 395 -7.70 1.49 6.17
CA MET A 395 -8.18 0.21 6.73
C MET A 395 -8.25 0.20 8.26
N GLY A 396 -7.25 0.78 8.93
CA GLY A 396 -7.26 0.85 10.40
C GLY A 396 -8.41 1.71 10.95
N GLU A 397 -8.76 2.79 10.25
CA GLU A 397 -9.91 3.62 10.61
C GLU A 397 -11.25 2.90 10.37
N ILE A 398 -11.35 2.11 9.29
CA ILE A 398 -12.51 1.23 9.06
C ILE A 398 -12.67 0.25 10.22
N VAL A 399 -11.58 -0.42 10.63
CA VAL A 399 -11.59 -1.31 11.81
C VAL A 399 -12.06 -0.56 13.05
N ARG A 400 -11.50 0.62 13.33
CA ARG A 400 -11.89 1.44 14.50
C ARG A 400 -13.38 1.72 14.53
N LEU A 401 -13.97 2.10 13.40
CA LEU A 401 -15.41 2.40 13.30
C LEU A 401 -16.27 1.14 13.52
N VAL A 402 -15.86 -0.02 12.99
CA VAL A 402 -16.54 -1.30 13.27
C VAL A 402 -16.45 -1.65 14.76
N LEU A 403 -15.28 -1.45 15.39
CA LEU A 403 -15.12 -1.69 16.82
C LEU A 403 -16.04 -0.78 17.65
N LEU A 404 -16.17 0.50 17.28
CA LEU A 404 -17.10 1.42 17.94
C LEU A 404 -18.56 0.96 17.79
N LYS A 405 -19.00 0.55 16.60
CA LYS A 405 -20.35 0.01 16.40
C LYS A 405 -20.61 -1.21 17.30
N LEU A 406 -19.64 -2.13 17.38
CA LEU A 406 -19.74 -3.30 18.25
C LEU A 406 -19.81 -2.93 19.74
N VAL A 407 -19.12 -1.87 20.15
CA VAL A 407 -19.25 -1.33 21.51
C VAL A 407 -20.64 -0.74 21.72
N ASP A 408 -21.14 0.09 20.81
CA ASP A 408 -22.45 0.75 20.92
C ASP A 408 -23.60 -0.28 20.96
N GLU A 409 -23.45 -1.42 20.28
CA GLU A 409 -24.39 -2.55 20.35
C GLU A 409 -24.20 -3.48 21.57
N ASN A 410 -23.30 -3.12 22.50
CA ASN A 410 -22.94 -3.88 23.70
C ASN A 410 -22.42 -5.30 23.37
N LEU A 411 -21.72 -5.45 22.25
CA LEU A 411 -21.12 -6.70 21.78
C LEU A 411 -19.63 -6.80 22.12
N LEU A 412 -18.99 -5.67 22.42
CA LEU A 412 -17.56 -5.56 22.71
C LEU A 412 -17.31 -4.67 23.93
N PHE A 413 -16.30 -5.02 24.74
CA PHE A 413 -15.82 -4.23 25.89
C PHE A 413 -16.92 -3.81 26.89
N ASN A 414 -17.96 -4.63 27.06
CA ASN A 414 -19.12 -4.35 27.91
C ASN A 414 -19.83 -3.03 27.60
N GLY A 415 -19.77 -2.56 26.35
CA GLY A 415 -20.42 -1.32 25.94
C GLY A 415 -19.63 -0.05 26.26
N GLU A 416 -18.38 -0.16 26.70
CA GLU A 416 -17.54 0.98 27.06
C GLU A 416 -16.34 1.13 26.12
N ALA A 417 -16.31 2.22 25.36
CA ALA A 417 -15.15 2.61 24.54
C ALA A 417 -14.23 3.56 25.34
N SER A 418 -12.92 3.36 25.21
CA SER A 418 -11.92 4.30 25.72
C SER A 418 -11.83 5.56 24.85
N GLU A 419 -11.31 6.65 25.40
CA GLU A 419 -11.10 7.90 24.64
C GLU A 419 -10.14 7.70 23.46
N LYS A 420 -9.13 6.83 23.61
CA LYS A 420 -8.23 6.46 22.51
C LYS A 420 -8.96 5.77 21.35
N LEU A 421 -9.91 4.87 21.64
CA LEU A 421 -10.70 4.19 20.61
C LEU A 421 -11.68 5.14 19.91
N LYS A 422 -12.24 6.11 20.65
CA LYS A 422 -13.10 7.17 20.09
C LYS A 422 -12.34 8.16 19.21
N THR A 423 -11.04 8.34 19.47
CA THR A 423 -10.19 9.27 18.73
C THR A 423 -9.87 8.70 17.34
N ARG A 424 -10.16 9.48 16.30
CA ARG A 424 -9.91 9.14 14.90
C ARG A 424 -8.42 8.90 14.61
N GLY A 425 -8.12 7.91 13.76
CA GLY A 425 -6.78 7.64 13.25
C GLY A 425 -5.81 6.99 14.24
N THR A 426 -6.26 6.66 15.46
CA THR A 426 -5.41 6.03 16.48
C THR A 426 -5.18 4.54 16.20
N PHE A 427 -6.12 3.87 15.53
CA PHE A 427 -6.00 2.47 15.15
C PHE A 427 -5.35 2.36 13.77
N GLU A 428 -4.03 2.30 13.74
CA GLU A 428 -3.24 2.16 12.52
C GLU A 428 -3.27 0.73 11.95
N THR A 429 -3.10 0.58 10.63
CA THR A 429 -3.00 -0.74 9.97
C THR A 429 -1.88 -1.64 10.51
N ARG A 430 -0.81 -1.08 11.09
CA ARG A 430 0.22 -1.90 11.76
C ARG A 430 -0.36 -2.75 12.90
N PHE A 431 -1.37 -2.26 13.61
CA PHE A 431 -2.03 -3.03 14.65
C PHE A 431 -2.84 -4.17 14.06
N MET A 432 -3.49 -3.98 12.90
CA MET A 432 -4.16 -5.06 12.17
C MET A 432 -3.19 -6.19 11.83
N SER A 433 -2.04 -5.85 11.21
CA SER A 433 -1.02 -6.84 10.88
C SER A 433 -0.54 -7.61 12.11
N GLN A 434 -0.35 -6.92 13.23
CA GLN A 434 0.06 -7.51 14.51
C GLN A 434 -1.01 -8.44 15.09
N ILE A 435 -2.28 -8.01 15.07
CA ILE A 435 -3.43 -8.78 15.57
C ILE A 435 -3.64 -10.07 14.77
N GLU A 436 -3.55 -10.00 13.44
CA GLU A 436 -3.69 -11.17 12.57
C GLU A 436 -2.49 -12.11 12.65
N SER A 437 -1.30 -11.58 12.93
CA SER A 437 -0.09 -12.38 13.16
C SER A 437 -0.02 -13.01 14.56
N ASP A 438 -0.92 -12.64 15.48
CA ASP A 438 -0.85 -13.09 16.86
C ASP A 438 -0.97 -14.60 16.95
N SER A 439 -0.21 -15.17 17.87
CA SER A 439 -0.24 -16.59 18.17
C SER A 439 -1.53 -16.96 18.93
N ASP A 440 -1.79 -18.25 19.08
CA ASP A 440 -2.99 -18.74 19.77
C ASP A 440 -3.11 -18.27 21.24
N ASP A 441 -2.02 -17.77 21.85
CA ASP A 441 -2.02 -17.25 23.22
C ASP A 441 -2.62 -15.83 23.36
N ARG A 442 -2.83 -15.13 22.24
CA ARG A 442 -3.51 -13.84 22.12
C ARG A 442 -2.88 -12.69 22.92
N LYS A 443 -1.62 -12.83 23.34
CA LYS A 443 -0.96 -11.81 24.15
C LYS A 443 -0.75 -10.52 23.39
N GLN A 444 -0.48 -10.60 22.08
CA GLN A 444 -0.24 -9.41 21.29
C GLN A 444 -1.51 -8.56 21.16
N ILE A 445 -2.65 -9.20 20.84
CA ILE A 445 -3.96 -8.55 20.79
C ILE A 445 -4.30 -7.93 22.15
N TYR A 446 -4.12 -8.69 23.24
CA TYR A 446 -4.37 -8.18 24.59
C TYR A 446 -3.53 -6.94 24.90
N ASN A 447 -2.23 -6.97 24.60
CA ASN A 447 -1.31 -5.85 24.85
C ASN A 447 -1.67 -4.61 24.03
N ILE A 448 -2.05 -4.79 22.76
CA ILE A 448 -2.51 -3.69 21.90
C ILE A 448 -3.76 -3.06 22.52
N LEU A 449 -4.78 -3.84 22.83
CA LEU A 449 -6.03 -3.34 23.42
C LEU A 449 -5.81 -2.69 24.79
N SER A 450 -4.89 -3.22 25.62
CA SER A 450 -4.48 -2.57 26.87
C SER A 450 -3.79 -1.22 26.66
N ALA A 451 -3.01 -1.04 25.59
CA ALA A 451 -2.43 0.26 25.24
C ALA A 451 -3.49 1.29 24.81
N PHE A 452 -4.64 0.81 24.33
CA PHE A 452 -5.87 1.59 24.12
C PHE A 452 -6.67 1.81 25.41
N GLU A 453 -6.13 1.46 26.58
CA GLU A 453 -6.81 1.62 27.89
C GLU A 453 -8.08 0.78 28.02
N LEU A 454 -8.10 -0.38 27.35
CA LEU A 454 -9.18 -1.36 27.43
C LEU A 454 -8.73 -2.58 28.23
N LEU A 455 -9.68 -3.23 28.91
CA LEU A 455 -9.46 -4.50 29.59
C LEU A 455 -10.21 -5.61 28.84
N PRO A 456 -9.65 -6.14 27.73
CA PRO A 456 -10.37 -7.06 26.86
C PRO A 456 -10.53 -8.44 27.53
N SER A 457 -11.70 -9.03 27.39
CA SER A 457 -11.89 -10.46 27.63
C SER A 457 -11.27 -11.29 26.50
N ARG A 458 -11.11 -12.60 26.74
CA ARG A 458 -10.65 -13.55 25.72
C ARG A 458 -11.53 -13.52 24.46
N THR A 459 -12.84 -13.30 24.61
CA THR A 459 -13.77 -13.19 23.49
C THR A 459 -13.67 -11.86 22.77
N ASP A 460 -13.38 -10.76 23.47
CA ASP A 460 -13.15 -9.47 22.82
C ASP A 460 -11.93 -9.55 21.89
N CYS A 461 -10.85 -10.20 22.32
CA CYS A 461 -9.69 -10.45 21.46
C CYS A 461 -10.04 -11.27 20.20
N GLU A 462 -10.93 -12.27 20.32
CA GLU A 462 -11.40 -13.03 19.15
C GLU A 462 -12.21 -12.15 18.20
N ILE A 463 -13.13 -11.35 18.72
CA ILE A 463 -13.98 -10.47 17.91
C ILE A 463 -13.11 -9.43 17.19
N VAL A 464 -12.18 -8.78 17.88
CA VAL A 464 -11.25 -7.79 17.29
C VAL A 464 -10.42 -8.41 16.17
N ARG A 465 -9.92 -9.63 16.37
CA ARG A 465 -9.19 -10.35 15.32
C ARG A 465 -10.07 -10.60 14.09
N ARG A 466 -11.31 -11.08 14.28
CA ARG A 466 -12.25 -11.34 13.18
C ARG A 466 -12.65 -10.07 12.43
N VAL A 467 -12.75 -8.93 13.14
CA VAL A 467 -12.97 -7.61 12.51
C VAL A 467 -11.80 -7.26 11.59
N CYS A 468 -10.55 -7.38 12.09
CA CYS A 468 -9.36 -7.11 11.28
C CYS A 468 -9.32 -8.01 10.04
N GLU A 469 -9.51 -9.33 10.22
CA GLU A 469 -9.54 -10.31 9.13
C GLU A 469 -10.63 -10.01 8.10
N SER A 470 -11.82 -9.56 8.54
CA SER A 470 -12.93 -9.23 7.62
C SER A 470 -12.62 -8.00 6.77
N VAL A 471 -12.06 -6.95 7.39
CA VAL A 471 -11.68 -5.71 6.68
C VAL A 471 -10.51 -5.96 5.72
N SER A 472 -9.46 -6.64 6.18
CA SER A 472 -8.26 -6.92 5.37
C SER A 472 -8.56 -7.89 4.22
N THR A 473 -9.41 -8.90 4.43
CA THR A 473 -9.86 -9.81 3.36
C THR A 473 -10.66 -9.06 2.30
N ARG A 474 -11.61 -8.21 2.69
CA ARG A 474 -12.37 -7.38 1.76
C ARG A 474 -11.44 -6.46 0.95
N ALA A 475 -10.48 -5.81 1.61
CA ALA A 475 -9.50 -4.95 0.95
C ALA A 475 -8.65 -5.72 -0.08
N ALA A 476 -8.18 -6.93 0.27
CA ALA A 476 -7.44 -7.80 -0.64
C ALA A 476 -8.29 -8.20 -1.86
N GLN A 477 -9.54 -8.62 -1.64
CA GLN A 477 -10.46 -9.04 -2.69
C GLN A 477 -10.84 -7.88 -3.64
N MET A 478 -11.09 -6.68 -3.09
CA MET A 478 -11.33 -5.49 -3.90
C MET A 478 -10.10 -5.21 -4.77
N CYS A 479 -8.91 -5.13 -4.16
CA CYS A 479 -7.65 -4.96 -4.90
C CYS A 479 -7.46 -6.01 -6.01
N SER A 480 -7.83 -7.27 -5.75
CA SER A 480 -7.79 -8.35 -6.74
C SER A 480 -8.72 -8.11 -7.92
N ALA A 481 -9.94 -7.63 -7.68
CA ALA A 481 -10.90 -7.32 -8.74
C ALA A 481 -10.38 -6.21 -9.67
N GLY A 482 -9.75 -5.18 -9.12
CA GLY A 482 -9.09 -4.13 -9.90
C GLY A 482 -7.96 -4.68 -10.77
N LEU A 483 -7.02 -5.44 -10.19
CA LEU A 483 -5.92 -6.03 -10.96
C LEU A 483 -6.42 -7.03 -12.01
N ALA A 484 -7.42 -7.85 -11.68
CA ALA A 484 -8.03 -8.77 -12.64
C ALA A 484 -8.64 -8.01 -13.83
N GLY A 485 -9.21 -6.82 -13.60
CA GLY A 485 -9.72 -5.96 -14.66
C GLY A 485 -8.60 -5.51 -15.60
N VAL A 486 -7.47 -5.07 -15.05
CA VAL A 486 -6.27 -4.70 -15.83
C VAL A 486 -5.75 -5.88 -16.65
N ILE A 487 -5.55 -7.05 -16.03
CA ILE A 487 -4.95 -8.22 -16.69
C ILE A 487 -5.89 -8.77 -17.77
N ASN A 488 -7.20 -8.89 -17.50
CA ASN A 488 -8.16 -9.37 -18.49
C ASN A 488 -8.27 -8.39 -19.66
N ARG A 489 -8.25 -7.06 -19.41
CA ARG A 489 -8.15 -6.05 -20.47
C ARG A 489 -6.92 -6.28 -21.36
N MET A 490 -5.73 -6.44 -20.76
CA MET A 490 -4.50 -6.64 -21.53
C MET A 490 -4.60 -7.89 -22.42
N ARG A 491 -5.12 -8.99 -21.86
CA ARG A 491 -5.34 -10.24 -22.59
C ARG A 491 -6.31 -10.05 -23.77
N GLU A 492 -7.43 -9.37 -23.52
CA GLU A 492 -8.48 -9.10 -24.50
C GLU A 492 -8.00 -8.17 -25.62
N SER A 493 -7.33 -7.06 -25.27
CA SER A 493 -6.78 -6.10 -26.23
C SER A 493 -5.72 -6.73 -27.14
N ARG A 494 -4.95 -7.69 -26.62
CA ARG A 494 -3.94 -8.42 -27.40
C ARG A 494 -4.53 -9.60 -28.18
N SER A 495 -5.85 -9.82 -28.09
CA SER A 495 -6.55 -10.96 -28.70
C SER A 495 -5.90 -12.31 -28.36
N GLN A 496 -5.47 -12.47 -27.10
CA GLN A 496 -4.79 -13.67 -26.62
C GLN A 496 -5.75 -14.58 -25.85
N ASP A 497 -5.77 -15.87 -26.18
CA ASP A 497 -6.52 -16.86 -25.40
C ASP A 497 -5.92 -17.00 -23.99
N THR A 498 -4.59 -17.03 -23.91
CA THR A 498 -3.83 -17.10 -22.67
C THR A 498 -2.77 -16.01 -22.58
N LEU A 499 -2.62 -15.41 -21.40
CA LEU A 499 -1.62 -14.38 -21.12
C LEU A 499 -0.66 -14.84 -20.02
N LYS A 500 0.64 -14.84 -20.32
CA LYS A 500 1.70 -15.02 -19.31
C LYS A 500 2.25 -13.67 -18.93
N ILE A 501 2.15 -13.29 -17.66
CA ILE A 501 2.49 -11.94 -17.22
C ILE A 501 3.10 -11.94 -15.83
N THR A 502 3.97 -10.96 -15.60
CA THR A 502 4.53 -10.68 -14.29
C THR A 502 4.01 -9.33 -13.78
N VAL A 503 3.68 -9.30 -12.49
CA VAL A 503 3.21 -8.11 -11.77
C VAL A 503 4.25 -7.75 -10.72
N GLY A 504 4.88 -6.59 -10.88
CA GLY A 504 5.76 -5.99 -9.87
C GLY A 504 4.93 -5.29 -8.81
N VAL A 505 5.12 -5.65 -7.54
CA VAL A 505 4.35 -5.12 -6.42
C VAL A 505 5.26 -4.52 -5.35
N ASP A 506 4.92 -3.33 -4.87
CA ASP A 506 5.50 -2.71 -3.67
C ASP A 506 4.39 -2.19 -2.75
N GLY A 507 4.75 -1.76 -1.54
CA GLY A 507 3.87 -1.17 -0.55
C GLY A 507 3.82 -1.95 0.76
N SER A 508 3.70 -1.22 1.86
CA SER A 508 3.78 -1.75 3.22
C SER A 508 2.66 -2.74 3.56
N VAL A 509 1.44 -2.55 3.03
CA VAL A 509 0.33 -3.48 3.26
C VAL A 509 0.63 -4.83 2.63
N TYR A 510 1.03 -4.84 1.36
CA TYR A 510 1.37 -6.09 0.66
C TYR A 510 2.57 -6.81 1.29
N LYS A 511 3.59 -6.06 1.75
CA LYS A 511 4.82 -6.62 2.32
C LYS A 511 4.69 -7.11 3.76
N LEU A 512 3.92 -6.41 4.59
CA LEU A 512 3.94 -6.59 6.05
C LEU A 512 2.68 -7.22 6.61
N HIS A 513 1.56 -7.21 5.88
CA HIS A 513 0.33 -7.83 6.35
C HIS A 513 0.40 -9.37 6.17
N PRO A 514 0.10 -10.16 7.21
CA PRO A 514 0.39 -11.60 7.20
C PRO A 514 -0.42 -12.39 6.17
N SER A 515 -1.67 -11.97 5.90
CA SER A 515 -2.63 -12.72 5.09
C SER A 515 -3.01 -12.03 3.77
N PHE A 516 -2.66 -10.75 3.59
CA PHE A 516 -3.19 -9.93 2.50
C PHE A 516 -2.74 -10.46 1.14
N LYS A 517 -1.44 -10.74 1.02
CA LYS A 517 -0.82 -11.25 -0.21
C LYS A 517 -1.46 -12.55 -0.68
N ASP A 518 -1.71 -13.48 0.24
CA ASP A 518 -2.25 -14.80 -0.08
C ASP A 518 -3.70 -14.71 -0.57
N HIS A 519 -4.55 -13.96 0.15
CA HIS A 519 -5.92 -13.68 -0.29
C HIS A 519 -5.94 -12.96 -1.64
N PHE A 520 -5.10 -11.93 -1.79
CA PHE A 520 -4.99 -11.16 -3.01
C PHE A 520 -4.61 -12.04 -4.21
N HIS A 521 -3.57 -12.87 -4.10
CA HIS A 521 -3.12 -13.76 -5.18
C HIS A 521 -4.16 -14.82 -5.52
N ALA A 522 -4.81 -15.42 -4.51
CA ALA A 522 -5.83 -16.44 -4.72
C ALA A 522 -7.02 -15.87 -5.50
N THR A 523 -7.53 -14.71 -5.10
CA THR A 523 -8.67 -14.07 -5.74
C THR A 523 -8.34 -13.55 -7.14
N VAL A 524 -7.13 -13.01 -7.38
CA VAL A 524 -6.74 -12.61 -8.76
C VAL A 524 -6.79 -13.83 -9.69
N ARG A 525 -6.18 -14.95 -9.29
CA ARG A 525 -6.16 -16.17 -10.12
C ARG A 525 -7.57 -16.71 -10.40
N GLN A 526 -8.49 -16.61 -9.43
CA GLN A 526 -9.89 -16.98 -9.61
C GLN A 526 -10.60 -16.12 -10.66
N LEU A 527 -10.30 -14.82 -10.71
CA LEU A 527 -10.91 -13.86 -11.64
C LEU A 527 -10.22 -13.80 -13.02
N THR A 528 -9.04 -14.40 -13.17
CA THR A 528 -8.26 -14.43 -14.42
C THR A 528 -7.93 -15.86 -14.88
N PRO A 529 -8.91 -16.74 -15.13
CA PRO A 529 -8.66 -18.16 -15.45
C PRO A 529 -7.83 -18.38 -16.73
N GLY A 530 -7.79 -17.40 -17.64
CA GLY A 530 -6.96 -17.42 -18.86
C GLY A 530 -5.54 -16.88 -18.68
N CYS A 531 -5.07 -16.62 -17.47
CA CYS A 531 -3.77 -15.98 -17.24
C CYS A 531 -2.85 -16.80 -16.32
N ASP A 532 -1.57 -16.85 -16.67
CA ASP A 532 -0.49 -17.37 -15.84
C ASP A 532 0.29 -16.18 -15.25
N ILE A 533 0.11 -15.94 -13.95
CA ILE A 533 0.53 -14.70 -13.28
C ILE A 533 1.65 -15.00 -12.28
N THR A 534 2.79 -14.34 -12.49
CA THR A 534 3.89 -14.29 -11.52
C THR A 534 3.84 -12.95 -10.77
N PHE A 535 3.97 -12.97 -9.45
CA PHE A 535 4.06 -11.75 -8.65
C PHE A 535 5.49 -11.61 -8.11
N ILE A 536 6.12 -10.48 -8.40
CA ILE A 536 7.45 -10.13 -7.89
C ILE A 536 7.30 -8.99 -6.91
N GLN A 537 7.87 -9.14 -5.73
CA GLN A 537 7.92 -8.07 -4.74
C GLN A 537 9.17 -7.24 -4.96
N SER A 538 9.03 -5.92 -5.17
CA SER A 538 10.19 -5.04 -5.31
C SER A 538 10.91 -4.89 -3.97
N GLU A 539 12.16 -5.34 -3.86
CA GLU A 539 12.94 -5.25 -2.62
C GLU A 539 13.44 -3.82 -2.34
N GLU A 540 14.04 -3.19 -3.36
CA GLU A 540 14.61 -1.84 -3.27
C GLU A 540 13.62 -0.72 -3.62
N GLY A 541 12.36 -1.08 -3.88
CA GLY A 541 11.26 -0.17 -4.15
C GLY A 541 11.38 0.65 -5.43
N SER A 542 10.52 1.65 -5.57
CA SER A 542 10.35 2.46 -6.79
C SER A 542 11.63 3.18 -7.26
N GLY A 543 12.48 3.65 -6.35
CA GLY A 543 13.62 4.48 -6.76
C GLY A 543 14.68 3.75 -7.60
N ARG A 544 14.81 2.41 -7.51
CA ARG A 544 15.66 1.64 -8.43
C ARG A 544 15.12 1.77 -9.85
N GLY A 545 13.81 1.61 -10.01
CA GLY A 545 13.12 1.77 -11.28
C GLY A 545 13.29 3.14 -11.90
N ALA A 546 13.14 4.22 -11.13
CA ALA A 546 13.29 5.58 -11.67
C ALA A 546 14.70 5.88 -12.18
N ALA A 547 15.73 5.35 -11.51
CA ALA A 547 17.10 5.44 -12.01
C ALA A 547 17.28 4.68 -13.33
N LEU A 548 16.66 3.51 -13.46
CA LEU A 548 16.74 2.71 -14.69
C LEU A 548 15.97 3.36 -15.85
N ILE A 549 14.82 3.99 -15.58
CA ILE A 549 14.10 4.80 -16.56
C ILE A 549 14.96 5.97 -17.03
N SER A 550 15.67 6.62 -16.11
CA SER A 550 16.63 7.68 -16.45
C SER A 550 17.71 7.17 -17.38
N ALA A 551 18.18 5.94 -17.14
CA ALA A 551 19.19 5.31 -17.98
C ALA A 551 18.68 5.03 -19.40
N VAL A 552 17.44 4.55 -19.54
CA VAL A 552 16.77 4.39 -20.84
C VAL A 552 16.58 5.75 -21.53
N ALA A 553 16.11 6.77 -20.79
CA ALA A 553 15.90 8.12 -21.33
C ALA A 553 17.20 8.74 -21.85
N CYS A 554 18.29 8.66 -21.08
CA CYS A 554 19.62 9.13 -21.51
C CYS A 554 20.12 8.37 -22.74
N LYS A 555 19.94 7.04 -22.80
CA LYS A 555 20.34 6.24 -23.97
C LYS A 555 19.58 6.69 -25.23
N MET A 556 18.28 6.91 -25.11
CA MET A 556 17.45 7.39 -26.22
C MET A 556 17.88 8.77 -26.71
N ALA A 557 18.11 9.72 -25.81
CA ALA A 557 18.62 11.05 -26.15
C ALA A 557 19.96 10.97 -26.92
N CYS A 558 20.90 10.16 -26.44
CA CYS A 558 22.18 9.92 -27.12
C CYS A 558 22.01 9.32 -28.53
N MET A 559 21.09 8.38 -28.72
CA MET A 559 20.82 7.78 -30.05
C MET A 559 20.15 8.76 -31.01
N MET A 560 19.36 9.70 -30.49
CA MET A 560 18.71 10.75 -31.27
C MET A 560 19.62 11.97 -31.54
N GLY A 561 20.85 11.96 -31.01
CA GLY A 561 21.83 13.04 -31.22
C GLY A 561 21.51 14.33 -30.46
N GLN A 562 20.76 14.24 -29.35
CA GLN A 562 20.39 15.35 -28.48
C GLN A 562 21.34 15.50 -27.28
#